data_AF-A0A8T5PK04-F1
#
_entry.id   AF-A0A8T5PK04-F1
#
_cell.length_a   1.000
_cell.length_b   1.000
_cell.length_c   1.000
_cell.angle_alpha   90.00
_cell.angle_beta   90.00
_cell.angle_gamma   90.00
#
_symmetry.space_group_name_H-M   'P 1'
#
loop_
_entity.id
_entity.type
_entity.pdbx_description
1 polymer ?
#
loop_
_entity_poly.entity_id
_entity_poly.type
_entity_poly.pdbx_seq_one_letter_code
_entity_poly.pdbx_strand_id
1 'polypeptide(L)'
;MIDLIYLIETYGLFGLFFNIFLSYSIFPTLTEVPIIISLKFFDSISVFLVALIAATLGSITNYYIGLFGIRKFFPENKKLKKAEKIFNRYGDLAIIFLTWLPFIGDPIILVAGTLKMKFWKFLLYSTISKVWYLGLIVFFGILIF
;
A
#
# COMPACT_ATOMS: atom_id res chain seq x y z
N MET A 1 19.09 7.70 4.99
CA MET A 1 18.45 7.53 6.32
C MET A 1 18.17 8.87 7.00
N ILE A 2 18.95 9.92 6.68
CA ILE A 2 18.81 11.28 7.24
C ILE A 2 17.55 12.03 6.72
N ASP A 3 16.94 11.61 5.61
CA ASP A 3 15.83 12.40 5.03
C ASP A 3 14.44 12.11 5.61
N LEU A 4 14.19 10.92 6.18
CA LEU A 4 12.82 10.53 6.57
C LEU A 4 12.37 11.13 7.91
N ILE A 5 13.26 11.10 8.90
CA ILE A 5 13.02 11.70 10.21
C ILE A 5 12.88 13.22 10.05
N TYR A 6 13.75 13.83 9.23
CA TYR A 6 13.68 15.25 8.92
C TYR A 6 12.36 15.64 8.24
N LEU A 7 11.85 14.82 7.30
CA LEU A 7 10.56 15.06 6.64
C LEU A 7 9.38 15.00 7.62
N ILE A 8 9.40 14.06 8.56
CA ILE A 8 8.34 13.92 9.56
C ILE A 8 8.44 15.01 10.63
N GLU A 9 9.64 15.39 11.06
CA GLU A 9 9.84 16.50 12.01
C GLU A 9 9.48 17.86 11.40
N THR A 10 9.79 18.06 10.11
CA THR A 10 9.55 19.36 9.44
C THR A 10 8.12 19.49 8.90
N TYR A 11 7.54 18.40 8.37
CA TYR A 11 6.23 18.44 7.70
C TYR A 11 5.13 17.65 8.44
N GLY A 12 5.44 17.01 9.57
CA GLY A 12 4.47 16.29 10.40
C GLY A 12 3.70 15.21 9.63
N LEU A 13 2.38 15.18 9.83
CA LEU A 13 1.46 14.25 9.15
C LEU A 13 1.48 14.39 7.62
N PHE A 14 1.81 15.56 7.06
CA PHE A 14 1.97 15.70 5.61
C PHE A 14 3.18 14.93 5.09
N GLY A 15 4.30 14.94 5.84
CA GLY A 15 5.48 14.14 5.51
C GLY A 15 5.17 12.64 5.52
N LEU A 16 4.41 12.20 6.54
CA LEU A 16 3.91 10.82 6.61
C LEU A 16 3.03 10.47 5.40
N PHE A 17 2.07 11.34 5.06
CA PHE A 17 1.18 11.13 3.92
C PHE A 17 1.95 10.87 2.63
N PHE A 18 2.88 11.76 2.28
CA PHE A 18 3.64 11.63 1.03
C PHE A 18 4.52 10.40 1.02
N ASN A 19 5.13 10.06 2.16
CA ASN A 19 5.92 8.85 2.26
C ASN A 19 5.07 7.60 1.99
N ILE A 20 3.97 7.42 2.73
CA ILE A 20 3.10 6.26 2.58
C ILE A 20 2.47 6.20 1.18
N PHE A 21 2.07 7.33 0.63
CA PHE A 21 1.54 7.40 -0.74
C PHE A 21 2.55 6.90 -1.76
N LEU A 22 3.81 7.35 -1.67
CA LEU A 22 4.88 6.90 -2.57
C LEU A 22 5.21 5.42 -2.38
N SER A 23 5.18 4.94 -1.13
CA SER A 23 5.41 3.54 -0.77
C SER A 23 4.38 2.60 -1.41
N TYR A 24 3.10 2.98 -1.35
CA TYR A 24 2.00 2.19 -1.90
C TYR A 24 1.77 2.40 -3.40
N SER A 25 2.51 3.32 -4.03
CA SER A 25 2.41 3.61 -5.46
C SER A 25 3.58 3.00 -6.23
N ILE A 26 4.74 3.66 -6.30
CA ILE A 26 5.77 3.28 -7.28
C ILE A 26 7.02 2.69 -6.62
N PHE A 27 7.29 3.08 -5.38
CA PHE A 27 8.56 2.76 -4.71
C PHE A 27 8.34 1.79 -3.57
N PRO A 28 8.87 0.54 -3.65
CA PRO A 28 8.81 -0.40 -2.53
C PRO A 28 9.71 0.11 -1.41
N THR A 29 9.13 0.94 -0.55
CA THR A 29 9.77 1.57 0.61
C THR A 29 9.09 1.07 1.87
N LEU A 30 9.83 1.04 2.98
CA LEU A 30 9.32 0.56 4.26
C LEU A 30 8.28 1.54 4.80
N THR A 31 7.06 1.08 5.01
CA THR A 31 5.95 1.87 5.55
C THR A 31 5.91 1.84 7.07
N GLU A 32 6.50 0.81 7.68
CA GLU A 32 6.45 0.54 9.12
C GLU A 32 7.19 1.61 9.91
N VAL A 33 8.42 1.92 9.50
CA VAL A 33 9.30 2.89 10.18
C VAL A 33 8.68 4.30 10.27
N PRO A 34 8.21 4.92 9.17
CA PRO A 34 7.60 6.25 9.23
C PRO A 34 6.31 6.29 10.06
N ILE A 35 5.49 5.24 10.05
CA ILE A 35 4.29 5.14 10.89
C ILE A 35 4.69 5.11 12.37
N ILE A 36 5.60 4.21 12.76
CA ILE A 36 6.03 4.04 14.15
C ILE A 36 6.69 5.32 14.69
N ILE A 37 7.52 5.99 13.89
CA ILE A 37 8.13 7.27 14.28
C ILE A 37 7.06 8.34 14.50
N SER A 38 6.05 8.42 13.61
CA SER A 38 4.99 9.41 13.72
C SER A 38 4.14 9.25 14.98
N LEU A 39 3.98 8.02 15.49
CA LEU A 39 3.27 7.74 16.75
C LEU A 39 3.94 8.36 17.99
N LYS A 40 5.22 8.74 17.92
CA LYS A 40 5.88 9.46 19.02
C LYS A 40 5.42 10.90 19.16
N PHE A 41 4.93 11.50 18.07
CA PHE A 41 4.68 12.93 17.97
C PHE A 41 3.20 13.27 17.76
N PHE A 42 2.40 12.31 17.27
CA PHE A 42 1.00 12.51 16.91
C PHE A 42 0.12 11.41 17.52
N ASP A 43 -1.17 11.69 17.64
CA ASP A 43 -2.14 10.71 18.12
C ASP A 43 -2.30 9.54 17.13
N SER A 44 -2.54 8.34 17.67
CA SER A 44 -2.58 7.11 16.89
C SER A 44 -3.70 7.08 15.85
N ILE A 45 -4.82 7.76 16.14
CA ILE A 45 -5.97 7.82 15.23
C ILE A 45 -5.63 8.66 14.00
N SER A 46 -5.03 9.85 14.18
CA SER A 46 -4.59 10.71 13.09
C SER A 46 -3.53 10.03 12.23
N VAL A 47 -2.54 9.39 12.84
CA VAL A 47 -1.50 8.63 12.12
C VAL A 47 -2.14 7.52 11.28
N PHE A 48 -3.05 6.74 11.87
CA PHE A 48 -3.74 5.66 11.18
C PHE A 48 -4.58 6.18 10.01
N LEU A 49 -5.39 7.22 10.21
CA LEU A 49 -6.26 7.77 9.16
C LEU A 49 -5.45 8.35 8.00
N VAL A 50 -4.41 9.13 8.30
CA VAL A 50 -3.53 9.71 7.26
C VAL A 50 -2.83 8.61 6.46
N ALA A 51 -2.27 7.61 7.14
CA ALA A 51 -1.65 6.46 6.49
C ALA A 51 -2.64 5.68 5.62
N LEU A 52 -3.88 5.47 6.10
CA LEU A 52 -4.92 4.75 5.38
C LEU A 52 -5.33 5.49 4.10
N ILE A 53 -5.53 6.81 4.16
CA ILE A 53 -5.87 7.63 3.00
C ILE A 53 -4.71 7.60 1.98
N ALA A 54 -3.48 7.82 2.44
CA ALA A 54 -2.30 7.80 1.58
C ALA A 54 -2.11 6.45 0.88
N ALA A 55 -2.21 5.36 1.63
CA ALA A 55 -2.07 4.00 1.12
C ALA A 55 -3.18 3.66 0.10
N THR A 56 -4.41 4.08 0.38
CA THR A 56 -5.56 3.87 -0.52
C THR A 56 -5.35 4.61 -1.84
N LEU A 57 -4.95 5.88 -1.80
CA LEU A 57 -4.63 6.66 -3.00
C LEU A 57 -3.47 6.05 -3.79
N GLY A 58 -2.38 5.63 -3.12
CA GLY A 58 -1.25 4.97 -3.79
C GLY A 58 -1.66 3.68 -4.51
N SER A 59 -2.50 2.87 -3.86
CA SER A 59 -3.03 1.64 -4.48
C SER A 59 -4.00 1.92 -5.63
N ILE A 60 -4.80 2.98 -5.56
CA ILE A 60 -5.64 3.41 -6.69
C ILE A 60 -4.76 3.75 -7.88
N THR A 61 -3.65 4.48 -7.67
CA THR A 61 -2.67 4.78 -8.72
C THR A 61 -2.14 3.49 -9.35
N ASN A 62 -1.76 2.50 -8.55
CA ASN A 62 -1.29 1.21 -9.05
C ASN A 62 -2.37 0.44 -9.83
N TYR A 63 -3.61 0.45 -9.35
CA TYR A 63 -4.72 -0.17 -10.08
C TYR A 63 -4.88 0.46 -11.47
N TYR A 64 -4.83 1.79 -11.56
CA TYR A 64 -4.93 2.49 -12.84
C TYR A 64 -3.71 2.27 -13.74
N ILE A 65 -2.50 2.19 -13.19
CA ILE A 65 -1.29 1.80 -13.94
C ILE A 65 -1.49 0.40 -14.56
N GLY A 66 -2.04 -0.54 -13.78
CA GLY A 66 -2.44 -1.86 -14.26
C GLY A 66 -3.47 -1.79 -15.39
N LEU A 67 -4.52 -1.00 -15.19
CA LEU A 67 -5.64 -0.83 -16.12
C LEU A 67 -5.22 -0.24 -17.47
N PHE A 68 -4.39 0.82 -17.45
CA PHE A 68 -3.96 1.55 -18.65
C PHE A 68 -2.77 0.92 -19.38
N GLY A 69 -2.19 -0.16 -18.84
CA GLY A 69 -1.36 -1.06 -19.64
C GLY A 69 0.07 -1.24 -19.17
N ILE A 70 0.30 -1.54 -17.90
CA ILE A 70 1.60 -2.09 -17.41
C ILE A 70 2.10 -3.24 -18.31
N ARG A 71 1.20 -4.06 -18.88
CA ARG A 71 1.53 -5.14 -19.82
C ARG A 71 2.18 -4.67 -21.12
N LYS A 72 1.87 -3.46 -21.59
CA LYS A 72 2.46 -2.89 -22.80
C LYS A 72 3.93 -2.48 -22.56
N PHE A 73 4.24 -2.05 -21.34
CA PHE A 73 5.59 -1.64 -20.96
C PHE A 73 6.44 -2.80 -20.41
N PHE A 74 5.82 -3.80 -19.77
CA PHE A 74 6.53 -4.91 -19.11
C PHE A 74 5.89 -6.29 -19.37
N PRO A 75 5.83 -6.76 -20.63
CA PRO A 75 5.16 -8.01 -21.00
C PRO A 75 5.79 -9.28 -20.40
N GLU A 76 7.09 -9.27 -20.11
CA GLU A 76 7.82 -10.45 -19.61
C GLU A 76 8.09 -10.44 -18.09
N ASN A 77 7.48 -9.51 -17.36
CA ASN A 77 7.76 -9.39 -15.93
C ASN A 77 7.32 -10.64 -15.15
N LYS A 78 8.30 -11.37 -14.60
CA LYS A 78 8.07 -12.59 -13.80
C LYS A 78 7.15 -12.34 -12.59
N LYS A 79 7.20 -11.16 -11.98
CA LYS A 79 6.33 -10.80 -10.84
C LYS A 79 4.87 -10.67 -11.25
N LEU A 80 4.60 -10.03 -12.40
CA LEU A 80 3.24 -9.91 -12.95
C LEU A 80 2.66 -11.28 -13.33
N LYS A 81 3.44 -12.14 -14.00
CA LYS A 81 3.01 -13.51 -14.33
C LYS A 81 2.71 -14.34 -13.08
N LYS A 82 3.51 -14.19 -12.02
CA LYS A 82 3.27 -14.89 -10.74
C LYS A 82 2.01 -14.36 -10.05
N ALA A 83 1.83 -13.04 -9.99
CA ALA A 83 0.65 -12.41 -9.42
C ALA A 83 -0.64 -12.79 -10.18
N GLU A 84 -0.57 -12.92 -11.51
CA GLU A 84 -1.69 -13.40 -12.33
C GLU A 84 -2.05 -14.85 -12.03
N LYS A 85 -1.07 -15.76 -11.88
CA LYS A 85 -1.35 -17.14 -11.45
C LYS A 85 -2.02 -17.19 -10.09
N ILE A 86 -1.58 -16.35 -9.15
CA ILE A 86 -2.19 -16.23 -7.82
C ILE A 86 -3.63 -15.71 -7.95
N PHE A 87 -3.83 -14.65 -8.72
CA PHE A 87 -5.14 -14.05 -8.93
C PHE A 87 -6.11 -15.03 -9.62
N ASN A 88 -5.65 -15.80 -10.61
CA ASN A 88 -6.47 -16.83 -11.25
C ASN A 88 -6.85 -17.99 -10.30
N ARG A 89 -6.03 -18.26 -9.27
CA ARG A 89 -6.29 -19.32 -8.29
C ARG A 89 -7.20 -18.88 -7.15
N TYR A 90 -6.99 -17.66 -6.63
CA TYR A 90 -7.67 -17.16 -5.43
C TYR A 90 -8.72 -16.08 -5.73
N GLY A 91 -8.78 -15.60 -6.98
CA GLY A 91 -9.70 -14.57 -7.42
C GLY A 91 -9.58 -13.27 -6.63
N ASP A 92 -10.73 -12.64 -6.42
CA ASP A 92 -10.90 -11.39 -5.67
C ASP A 92 -10.28 -11.45 -4.25
N LEU A 93 -10.25 -12.64 -3.63
CA LEU A 93 -9.69 -12.82 -2.27
C LEU A 93 -8.18 -12.62 -2.22
N ALA A 94 -7.47 -12.76 -3.34
CA ALA A 94 -6.03 -12.52 -3.42
C ALA A 94 -5.68 -11.09 -2.95
N ILE A 95 -6.55 -10.12 -3.21
CA ILE A 95 -6.34 -8.72 -2.81
C ILE A 95 -6.42 -8.59 -1.29
N ILE A 96 -7.31 -9.31 -0.62
CA ILE A 96 -7.45 -9.20 0.84
C ILE A 96 -6.19 -9.76 1.52
N PHE A 97 -5.77 -10.95 1.10
CA PHE A 97 -4.75 -11.75 1.80
C PHE A 97 -3.32 -11.58 1.31
N LEU A 98 -3.07 -10.92 0.18
CA LEU A 98 -1.70 -10.78 -0.32
C LEU A 98 -1.25 -9.33 -0.54
N THR A 99 -2.15 -8.36 -0.47
CA THR A 99 -1.78 -6.95 -0.72
C THR A 99 -0.98 -6.32 0.44
N TRP A 100 -1.07 -6.89 1.64
CA TRP A 100 -0.31 -6.48 2.81
C TRP A 100 1.11 -7.06 2.85
N LEU A 101 1.42 -8.06 2.03
CA LEU A 101 2.75 -8.67 1.99
C LEU A 101 3.72 -7.77 1.21
N PRO A 102 4.83 -7.33 1.82
CA PRO A 102 5.84 -6.55 1.14
C PRO A 102 6.34 -7.32 -0.09
N PHE A 103 6.59 -6.61 -1.19
CA PHE A 103 7.04 -7.14 -2.50
C PHE A 103 6.03 -7.99 -3.31
N ILE A 104 4.98 -8.53 -2.68
CA ILE A 104 3.95 -9.34 -3.34
C ILE A 104 2.70 -8.50 -3.63
N GLY A 105 2.40 -7.53 -2.77
CA GLY A 105 1.16 -6.76 -2.84
C GLY A 105 1.01 -5.89 -4.10
N ASP A 106 2.04 -5.10 -4.45
CA ASP A 106 1.94 -4.18 -5.60
C ASP A 106 1.71 -4.91 -6.94
N PRO A 107 2.42 -6.02 -7.24
CA PRO A 107 2.10 -6.84 -8.41
C PRO A 107 0.66 -7.35 -8.45
N ILE A 108 0.04 -7.62 -7.30
CA ILE A 108 -1.35 -8.10 -7.24
C ILE A 108 -2.34 -6.97 -7.53
N ILE A 109 -2.09 -5.77 -7.00
CA ILE A 109 -2.90 -4.58 -7.34
C ILE A 109 -2.80 -4.27 -8.84
N LEU A 110 -1.58 -4.29 -9.39
CA LEU A 110 -1.35 -4.08 -10.81
C LEU A 110 -2.11 -5.11 -11.65
N VAL A 111 -2.05 -6.39 -11.26
CA VAL A 111 -2.79 -7.46 -11.95
C VAL A 111 -4.30 -7.24 -11.86
N ALA A 112 -4.84 -6.84 -10.70
CA ALA A 112 -6.26 -6.52 -10.57
C ALA A 112 -6.72 -5.43 -11.55
N GLY A 113 -5.87 -4.42 -11.77
CA GLY A 113 -6.05 -3.42 -12.81
C GLY A 113 -6.01 -4.01 -14.23
N THR A 114 -4.99 -4.82 -14.54
CA THR A 114 -4.87 -5.45 -15.88
C THR A 114 -6.04 -6.35 -16.24
N LEU A 115 -6.62 -7.03 -15.24
CA LEU A 115 -7.78 -7.90 -15.40
C LEU A 115 -9.11 -7.13 -15.38
N LYS A 116 -9.07 -5.78 -15.32
CA LYS A 116 -10.24 -4.90 -15.31
C LYS A 116 -11.25 -5.28 -14.21
N MET A 117 -10.75 -5.67 -13.03
CA MET A 117 -11.61 -5.95 -11.89
C MET A 117 -12.48 -4.73 -11.57
N LYS A 118 -13.76 -4.91 -11.24
CA LYS A 118 -14.66 -3.78 -10.92
C LYS A 118 -14.04 -2.89 -9.84
N PHE A 119 -13.89 -1.60 -10.11
CA PHE A 119 -13.19 -0.64 -9.24
C PHE A 119 -13.71 -0.66 -7.79
N TRP A 120 -15.03 -0.70 -7.59
CA TRP A 120 -15.64 -0.77 -6.25
C TRP A 120 -15.25 -2.03 -5.47
N LYS A 121 -15.14 -3.18 -6.14
CA LYS A 121 -14.66 -4.42 -5.50
C LYS A 121 -13.20 -4.30 -5.10
N PHE A 122 -12.36 -3.78 -6.00
CA PHE A 122 -10.95 -3.54 -5.73
C PHE A 122 -10.78 -2.60 -4.52
N LEU A 123 -11.52 -1.49 -4.50
CA LEU A 123 -11.46 -0.52 -3.42
C LEU A 123 -11.86 -1.15 -2.10
N LEU A 124 -12.98 -1.89 -2.06
CA LEU A 124 -13.44 -2.59 -0.86
C LEU A 124 -12.37 -3.57 -0.32
N TYR A 125 -11.89 -4.49 -1.16
CA TYR A 125 -10.94 -5.52 -0.72
C TYR A 125 -9.58 -4.96 -0.35
N SER A 126 -9.09 -3.98 -1.12
CA SER A 126 -7.80 -3.36 -0.84
C SER A 126 -7.84 -2.48 0.40
N THR A 127 -8.98 -1.86 0.71
CA THR A 127 -9.18 -1.09 1.94
C THR A 127 -9.21 -2.02 3.15
N ILE A 128 -9.94 -3.15 3.10
CA ILE A 128 -9.97 -4.15 4.18
C ILE A 128 -8.54 -4.63 4.51
N SER A 129 -7.77 -4.97 3.48
CA SER A 129 -6.37 -5.41 3.64
C SER A 129 -5.51 -4.35 4.35
N LYS A 130 -5.63 -3.09 3.95
CA LYS A 130 -4.87 -1.96 4.53
C LYS A 130 -5.30 -1.62 5.95
N VAL A 131 -6.60 -1.60 6.23
CA VAL A 131 -7.12 -1.35 7.58
C VAL A 131 -6.54 -2.37 8.54
N TRP A 132 -6.51 -3.64 8.13
CA TRP A 132 -5.93 -4.70 8.95
C TRP A 132 -4.42 -4.53 9.13
N TYR A 133 -3.66 -4.37 8.05
CA TYR A 133 -2.20 -4.25 8.12
C TYR A 133 -1.71 -2.98 8.84
N LEU A 134 -2.24 -1.81 8.47
CA LEU A 134 -1.90 -0.54 9.13
C LEU A 134 -2.38 -0.52 10.57
N GLY A 135 -3.53 -1.14 10.86
CA GLY A 135 -4.04 -1.29 12.21
C GLY A 135 -3.10 -2.11 13.08
N LEU A 136 -2.55 -3.21 12.55
CA LEU A 136 -1.52 -3.99 13.23
C LEU A 136 -0.24 -3.19 13.47
N ILE A 137 0.26 -2.46 12.46
CA ILE A 137 1.47 -1.62 12.63
C ILE A 137 1.25 -0.57 13.70
N VAL A 138 0.12 0.13 13.69
CA VAL A 138 -0.19 1.15 14.69
C VAL A 138 -0.34 0.53 16.07
N PHE A 139 -1.05 -0.60 16.18
CA PHE A 139 -1.21 -1.31 17.45
C PHE A 139 0.13 -1.76 18.05
N PHE A 140 0.98 -2.42 17.27
CA PHE A 140 2.33 -2.80 17.73
C PHE A 140 3.21 -1.58 17.97
N GLY A 141 3.09 -0.53 17.15
CA GLY A 141 3.82 0.72 17.32
C GLY A 141 3.49 1.41 18.65
N ILE A 142 2.22 1.38 19.08
CA ILE A 142 1.81 1.88 20.40
C ILE A 142 2.43 1.04 21.52
N LEU A 143 2.49 -0.29 21.38
CA LEU A 143 3.08 -1.17 22.40
C LEU A 143 4.60 -0.99 22.60
N ILE A 144 5.29 -0.39 21.63
CA ILE A 144 6.73 -0.13 21.70
C ILE A 144 7.04 1.13 22.53
N PHE A 145 6.03 1.97 22.83
CA PHE A 145 6.16 3.22 23.59
C PHE A 145 5.31 3.21 24.87
#